data_AF-A0A816HLG6-F1
#
_entry.id   AF-A0A816HLG6-F1
#
_cell.length_a   1.000
_cell.length_b   1.000
_cell.length_c   1.000
_cell.angle_alpha   90.00
_cell.angle_beta   90.00
_cell.angle_gamma   90.00
#
_symmetry.space_group_name_H-M   'P 1'
#
loop_
_entity.id
_entity.type
_entity.pdbx_description
1 polymer ?
#
loop_
_entity_poly.entity_id
_entity_poly.type
_entity_poly.pdbx_seq_one_letter_code
_entity_poly.pdbx_strand_id
1 'polypeptide(L)'
;VPSLETGRLLADNLKKVVMFLLPAGSWSEFWPIMFNMWLGVPLSLSAFLATILCVLNDVSISLALVMEKPETEILSRPPSNRKDDHLLNWRLLFHAYMLLGSLECFTAFLCFCYYWIDNGIPFYSLLFTYEYFGINPPTAHSPQKILEMINVSQSIYYCSLCVFQVFNYFATRTRYASILQHNPFWGKNRN
;
A
#
# COMPACT_ATOMS: atom_id res chain seq x y z
N VAL A 1 5.53 23.89 28.88
CA VAL A 1 6.27 22.61 28.74
C VAL A 1 5.47 21.54 28.00
N PRO A 2 4.21 21.20 28.36
CA PRO A 2 3.46 20.14 27.66
C PRO A 2 3.23 20.45 26.16
N SER A 3 3.01 21.71 25.79
CA SER A 3 2.79 22.11 24.39
C SER A 3 3.99 21.86 23.47
N LEU A 4 5.22 21.92 24.01
CA LEU A 4 6.44 21.63 23.24
C LEU A 4 6.60 20.14 23.01
N GLU A 5 6.23 19.32 23.98
CA GLU A 5 6.25 17.86 23.89
C GLU A 5 5.24 17.36 22.86
N THR A 6 3.99 17.83 22.94
CA THR A 6 2.93 17.47 21.98
C THR A 6 3.27 17.91 20.56
N GLY A 7 3.85 19.10 20.38
CA GLY A 7 4.28 19.58 19.07
C GLY A 7 5.39 18.73 18.45
N ARG A 8 6.37 18.27 19.26
CA ARG A 8 7.42 17.36 18.80
C ARG A 8 6.88 15.96 18.50
N LEU A 9 5.98 15.45 19.33
CA LEU A 9 5.29 14.17 19.12
C LEU A 9 4.52 14.16 17.79
N LEU A 10 3.71 15.20 17.56
CA LEU A 10 2.92 15.31 16.34
C LEU A 10 3.82 15.35 15.10
N ALA A 11 4.94 16.08 15.15
CA ALA A 11 5.88 16.14 14.02
C ALA A 11 6.49 14.77 13.70
N ASP A 12 6.80 13.95 14.70
CA ASP A 12 7.35 12.61 14.49
C ASP A 12 6.30 11.63 13.97
N ASN A 13 5.07 11.69 14.51
CA ASN A 13 3.96 10.87 14.04
C ASN A 13 3.53 11.25 12.62
N LEU A 14 3.57 12.54 12.27
CA LEU A 14 3.34 12.98 10.89
C LEU A 14 4.41 12.45 9.93
N LYS A 15 5.69 12.35 10.35
CA LYS A 15 6.70 11.65 9.54
C LYS A 15 6.27 10.19 9.29
N LYS A 16 5.77 9.47 10.30
CA LYS A 16 5.27 8.08 10.14
C LYS A 16 4.12 7.99 9.14
N VAL A 17 3.13 8.87 9.27
CA VAL A 17 1.97 8.92 8.39
C VAL A 17 2.38 9.19 6.95
N VAL A 18 3.25 10.17 6.72
CA VAL A 18 3.74 10.50 5.37
C VAL A 18 4.53 9.33 4.79
N MET A 19 5.34 8.64 5.60
CA MET A 19 6.07 7.43 5.17
C MET A 19 5.13 6.27 4.82
N PHE A 20 3.98 6.16 5.47
CA PHE A 20 2.96 5.17 5.16
C PHE A 20 2.18 5.53 3.88
N LEU A 21 1.69 6.77 3.77
CA LEU A 21 0.81 7.19 2.67
C LEU A 21 1.52 7.31 1.31
N LEU A 22 2.76 7.83 1.28
CA LEU A 22 3.45 8.14 0.02
C LEU A 22 3.69 6.90 -0.87
N PRO A 23 4.27 5.81 -0.36
CA PRO A 23 4.44 4.59 -1.14
C PRO A 23 3.12 3.86 -1.31
N ALA A 24 2.36 3.70 -0.24
CA ALA A 24 1.26 2.76 -0.22
C ALA A 24 0.02 3.26 -0.99
N GLY A 25 -0.24 4.57 -0.97
CA GLY A 25 -1.31 5.18 -1.77
C GLY A 25 -0.87 5.42 -3.22
N SER A 26 0.13 6.30 -3.42
CA SER A 26 0.44 6.78 -4.78
C SER A 26 1.18 5.79 -5.67
N TRP A 27 2.05 4.94 -5.10
CA TRP A 27 2.79 3.94 -5.90
C TRP A 27 1.88 2.78 -6.29
N SER A 28 1.03 2.31 -5.35
CA SER A 28 0.13 1.18 -5.56
C SER A 28 -0.94 1.45 -6.63
N GLU A 29 -1.34 2.71 -6.81
CA GLU A 29 -2.26 3.13 -7.89
C GLU A 29 -1.59 3.29 -9.26
N PHE A 30 -0.33 3.68 -9.29
CA PHE A 30 0.40 3.93 -10.53
C PHE A 30 0.70 2.64 -11.31
N TRP A 31 1.05 1.55 -10.59
CA TRP A 31 1.45 0.29 -11.21
C TRP A 31 0.35 -0.42 -12.02
N PRO A 32 -0.91 -0.54 -11.56
CA PRO A 32 -2.00 -1.08 -12.35
C PRO A 32 -2.17 -0.39 -13.71
N ILE A 33 -1.98 0.93 -13.75
CA ILE A 33 -2.06 1.74 -14.97
C ILE A 33 -0.86 1.43 -15.87
N MET A 34 0.35 1.35 -15.29
CA MET A 34 1.55 0.97 -16.03
C MET A 34 1.49 -0.44 -16.60
N PHE A 35 0.97 -1.42 -15.85
CA PHE A 35 0.78 -2.77 -16.35
C PHE A 35 -0.24 -2.81 -17.48
N ASN A 36 -1.35 -2.08 -17.38
CA ASN A 36 -2.29 -1.97 -18.49
C ASN A 36 -1.63 -1.34 -19.73
N MET A 37 -0.85 -0.27 -19.56
CA MET A 37 -0.20 0.43 -20.68
C MET A 37 0.88 -0.43 -21.35
N TRP A 38 1.75 -1.08 -20.58
CA TRP A 38 2.90 -1.83 -21.10
C TRP A 38 2.58 -3.27 -21.48
N LEU A 39 1.76 -3.97 -20.69
CA LEU A 39 1.45 -5.38 -20.89
C LEU A 39 0.09 -5.61 -21.57
N GLY A 40 -0.73 -4.58 -21.75
CA GLY A 40 -2.05 -4.71 -22.39
C GLY A 40 -3.03 -5.60 -21.65
N VAL A 41 -2.79 -5.85 -20.36
CA VAL A 41 -3.68 -6.63 -19.49
C VAL A 41 -4.92 -5.80 -19.13
N PRO A 42 -6.10 -6.42 -18.88
CA PRO A 42 -7.25 -5.68 -18.38
C PRO A 42 -6.92 -4.97 -17.07
N LEU A 43 -7.54 -3.80 -16.83
CA LEU A 43 -7.26 -2.95 -15.67
C LEU A 43 -7.31 -3.78 -14.38
N SER A 44 -6.16 -3.98 -13.72
CA SER A 44 -6.06 -4.79 -12.51
C SER A 44 -6.75 -4.16 -11.30
N LEU A 45 -6.81 -2.82 -11.27
CA LEU A 45 -7.50 -2.05 -10.24
C LEU A 45 -8.35 -0.96 -10.91
N SER A 46 -9.65 -0.96 -10.64
CA SER A 46 -10.56 0.09 -11.09
C SER A 46 -10.32 1.38 -10.30
N ALA A 47 -10.44 2.55 -10.95
CA ALA A 47 -10.31 3.86 -10.31
C ALA A 47 -11.30 4.05 -9.14
N PHE A 48 -12.47 3.41 -9.21
CA PHE A 48 -13.43 3.41 -8.12
C PHE A 48 -12.91 2.66 -6.88
N LEU A 49 -12.35 1.47 -7.06
CA LEU A 49 -11.76 0.68 -5.97
C LEU A 49 -10.53 1.37 -5.38
N ALA A 50 -9.71 2.01 -6.22
CA ALA A 50 -8.57 2.81 -5.80
C ALA A 50 -9.02 3.98 -4.89
N THR A 51 -10.04 4.73 -5.32
CA THR A 51 -10.61 5.83 -4.52
C THR A 51 -11.11 5.36 -3.16
N ILE A 52 -11.80 4.21 -3.12
CA ILE A 52 -12.27 3.62 -1.86
C ILE A 52 -11.10 3.25 -0.95
N LEU A 53 -10.03 2.67 -1.49
CA LEU A 53 -8.83 2.32 -0.74
C LEU A 53 -8.21 3.57 -0.10
N CYS A 54 -7.97 4.61 -0.91
CA CYS A 54 -7.37 5.86 -0.45
C CYS A 54 -8.22 6.58 0.60
N VAL A 55 -9.54 6.65 0.41
CA VAL A 55 -10.41 7.42 1.32
C VAL A 55 -10.74 6.64 2.59
N LEU A 56 -10.96 5.32 2.52
CA LEU A 56 -11.37 4.54 3.68
C LEU A 56 -10.18 3.93 4.41
N ASN A 57 -9.34 3.18 3.71
CA ASN A 57 -8.27 2.41 4.33
C ASN A 57 -7.12 3.32 4.75
N ASP A 58 -6.64 4.16 3.84
CA ASP A 58 -5.43 4.95 4.10
C ASP A 58 -5.69 6.09 5.10
N VAL A 59 -6.86 6.75 5.04
CA VAL A 59 -7.25 7.77 6.02
C VAL A 59 -7.46 7.16 7.41
N SER A 60 -8.10 6.00 7.52
CA SER A 60 -8.34 5.38 8.83
C SER A 60 -7.03 4.92 9.50
N ILE A 61 -6.13 4.31 8.72
CA ILE A 61 -4.83 3.85 9.22
C ILE A 61 -3.92 5.05 9.56
N SER A 62 -3.89 6.08 8.71
CA SER A 62 -3.09 7.28 9.00
C SER A 62 -3.56 8.00 10.26
N LEU A 63 -4.87 8.09 10.50
CA LEU A 63 -5.40 8.65 11.74
C LEU A 63 -4.96 7.84 12.97
N ALA A 64 -4.92 6.51 12.87
CA ALA A 64 -4.40 5.65 13.92
C ALA A 64 -2.90 5.88 14.20
N LEU A 65 -2.09 6.15 13.16
CA LEU A 65 -0.67 6.47 13.31
C LEU A 65 -0.41 7.86 13.92
N VAL A 66 -1.27 8.86 13.67
CA VAL A 66 -1.15 10.19 14.28
C VAL A 66 -1.29 10.10 15.81
N MET A 67 -2.16 9.21 16.29
CA MET A 67 -2.50 9.06 17.71
C MET A 67 -1.50 8.22 18.52
N GLU A 68 -0.41 7.74 17.91
CA GLU A 68 0.60 6.95 18.62
C GLU A 68 1.33 7.75 19.71
N LYS A 69 1.62 7.07 20.83
CA LYS A 69 2.46 7.64 21.90
C LYS A 69 3.94 7.62 21.50
N PRO A 70 4.79 8.44 22.15
CA PRO A 70 6.21 8.46 21.84
C PRO A 70 6.93 7.15 22.14
N GLU A 71 7.83 6.73 21.22
CA GLU A 71 8.69 5.54 21.38
C GLU A 71 9.89 5.77 22.32
N THR A 72 10.34 7.02 22.47
CA THR A 72 11.54 7.41 23.25
C THR A 72 11.28 8.74 23.94
N GLU A 73 12.00 9.05 25.02
CA GLU A 73 11.88 10.36 25.68
C GLU A 73 12.20 11.52 24.72
N ILE A 74 11.15 12.14 24.16
CA ILE A 74 11.24 13.16 23.10
C ILE A 74 11.97 14.41 23.59
N LEU A 75 11.95 14.65 24.89
CA LEU A 75 12.55 15.83 25.53
C LEU A 75 14.06 15.69 25.75
N SER A 76 14.60 14.46 25.75
CA SER A 76 16.05 14.23 25.88
C SER A 76 16.82 14.52 24.59
N ARG A 77 16.14 14.56 23.44
CA ARG A 77 16.78 14.83 22.15
C ARG A 77 17.04 16.34 21.94
N PRO A 78 18.20 16.70 21.37
CA PRO A 78 18.47 18.09 21.00
C PRO A 78 17.46 18.58 19.94
N PRO A 79 17.18 19.88 19.87
CA PRO A 79 16.27 20.44 18.87
C PRO A 79 16.78 20.14 17.45
N SER A 80 15.88 19.57 16.64
CA SER A 80 16.13 19.21 15.24
C SER A 80 16.53 20.45 14.42
N ASN A 81 17.64 20.34 13.68
CA ASN A 81 18.12 21.41 12.80
C ASN A 81 17.31 21.37 11.49
N ARG A 82 16.59 22.45 11.19
CA ARG A 82 15.70 22.55 10.01
C ARG A 82 16.42 22.35 8.66
N LYS A 83 17.74 22.52 8.62
CA LYS A 83 18.56 22.38 7.40
C LYS A 83 18.93 20.93 7.08
N ASP A 84 19.12 20.11 8.10
CA ASP A 84 19.66 18.74 7.95
C ASP A 84 18.57 17.67 8.14
N ASP A 85 17.58 17.95 8.99
CA ASP A 85 16.56 16.98 9.40
C ASP A 85 15.24 17.23 8.66
N HIS A 86 15.28 17.02 7.35
CA HIS A 86 14.09 17.06 6.50
C HIS A 86 13.06 16.01 6.98
N LEU A 87 11.78 16.35 6.90
CA LEU A 87 10.70 15.40 7.22
C LEU A 87 10.80 14.12 6.38
N LEU A 88 11.28 14.26 5.14
CA LEU A 88 11.45 13.18 4.18
C LEU A 88 12.92 13.03 3.83
N ASN A 89 13.52 11.93 4.27
CA ASN A 89 14.88 11.57 3.88
C ASN A 89 14.84 10.74 2.59
N TRP A 90 15.63 11.12 1.60
CA TRP A 90 15.64 10.47 0.29
C TRP A 90 15.96 8.97 0.36
N ARG A 91 16.84 8.57 1.29
CA ARG A 91 17.17 7.15 1.52
C ARG A 91 15.95 6.35 1.99
N LEU A 92 15.11 6.98 2.81
CA LEU A 92 13.92 6.35 3.34
C LEU A 92 12.80 6.32 2.31
N LEU A 93 12.62 7.40 1.54
CA LEU A 93 11.72 7.39 0.38
C LEU A 93 12.09 6.29 -0.60
N PHE A 94 13.37 6.19 -0.97
CA PHE A 94 13.84 5.16 -1.89
C PHE A 94 13.54 3.74 -1.37
N HIS A 95 13.83 3.47 -0.09
CA HIS A 95 13.52 2.17 0.51
C HIS A 95 12.02 1.87 0.49
N ALA A 96 11.19 2.82 0.91
CA ALA A 96 9.75 2.63 1.00
C ALA A 96 9.10 2.48 -0.40
N TYR A 97 9.50 3.28 -1.38
CA TYR A 97 8.98 3.19 -2.74
C TYR A 97 9.50 1.96 -3.51
N MET A 98 10.81 1.75 -3.55
CA MET A 98 11.40 0.69 -4.38
C MET A 98 11.22 -0.69 -3.78
N LEU A 99 11.24 -0.85 -2.46
CA LEU A 99 11.10 -2.17 -1.84
C LEU A 99 9.65 -2.44 -1.46
N LEU A 100 9.06 -1.66 -0.55
CA LEU A 100 7.71 -1.95 -0.08
C LEU A 100 6.68 -1.79 -1.21
N GLY A 101 6.70 -0.65 -1.89
CA GLY A 101 5.77 -0.38 -2.99
C GLY A 101 5.89 -1.40 -4.13
N SER A 102 7.11 -1.74 -4.56
CA SER A 102 7.29 -2.72 -5.65
C SER A 102 6.89 -4.14 -5.22
N LEU A 103 7.15 -4.54 -3.97
CA LEU A 103 6.75 -5.85 -3.46
C LEU A 103 5.23 -5.99 -3.36
N GLU A 104 4.55 -4.95 -2.90
CA GLU A 104 3.08 -4.89 -2.83
C GLU A 104 2.48 -5.03 -4.23
N CYS A 105 2.90 -4.20 -5.18
CA CYS A 105 2.41 -4.24 -6.56
C CYS A 105 2.70 -5.58 -7.25
N PHE A 106 3.91 -6.12 -7.07
CA PHE A 106 4.29 -7.40 -7.67
C PHE A 106 3.45 -8.55 -7.11
N THR A 107 3.23 -8.58 -5.80
CA THR A 107 2.44 -9.65 -5.18
C THR A 107 0.97 -9.54 -5.55
N ALA A 108 0.39 -8.33 -5.53
CA ALA A 108 -0.99 -8.12 -5.96
C ALA A 108 -1.20 -8.50 -7.43
N PHE A 109 -0.23 -8.18 -8.30
CA PHE A 109 -0.26 -8.57 -9.70
C PHE A 109 -0.15 -10.10 -9.87
N LEU A 110 0.68 -10.78 -9.09
CA LEU A 110 0.74 -12.24 -9.09
C LEU A 110 -0.58 -12.89 -8.67
N CYS A 111 -1.22 -12.38 -7.60
CA CYS A 111 -2.55 -12.86 -7.17
C CYS A 111 -3.60 -12.69 -8.27
N PHE A 112 -3.57 -11.56 -8.98
CA PHE A 112 -4.42 -11.31 -10.14
C PHE A 112 -4.16 -12.34 -11.25
N CYS A 113 -2.90 -12.56 -11.63
CA CYS A 113 -2.54 -13.53 -12.68
C CYS A 113 -2.91 -14.96 -12.28
N TYR A 114 -2.73 -15.31 -11.01
CA TYR A 114 -3.07 -16.63 -10.48
C TYR A 114 -4.56 -16.95 -10.64
N TYR A 115 -5.44 -15.98 -10.35
CA TYR A 115 -6.88 -16.15 -10.56
C TYR A 115 -7.21 -16.49 -12.02
N TRP A 116 -6.58 -15.82 -12.99
CA TRP A 116 -6.82 -16.11 -14.39
C TRP A 116 -6.33 -17.50 -14.82
N ILE A 117 -5.16 -17.92 -14.31
CA ILE A 117 -4.61 -19.25 -14.57
C ILE A 117 -5.54 -20.34 -14.01
N ASP A 118 -6.11 -20.14 -12.81
CA ASP A 118 -7.04 -21.07 -12.19
C ASP A 118 -8.35 -21.21 -12.99
N ASN A 119 -8.79 -20.13 -13.63
CA ASN A 119 -9.92 -20.15 -14.57
C ASN A 119 -9.57 -20.72 -15.96
N GLY A 120 -8.37 -21.29 -16.13
CA GLY A 120 -7.94 -21.94 -17.37
C GLY A 120 -7.49 -20.97 -18.47
N ILE A 121 -7.31 -19.68 -18.16
CA ILE A 121 -6.80 -18.68 -19.10
C ILE A 121 -5.32 -18.46 -18.79
N PRO A 122 -4.41 -18.96 -19.64
CA PRO A 122 -2.99 -18.84 -19.39
C PRO A 122 -2.55 -17.38 -19.51
N PHE A 123 -1.56 -16.98 -18.70
CA PHE A 123 -1.10 -15.59 -18.60
C PHE A 123 -0.73 -14.95 -19.95
N TYR A 124 -0.15 -15.72 -20.89
CA TYR A 124 0.20 -15.22 -22.22
C TYR A 124 -1.03 -14.74 -23.02
N SER A 125 -2.22 -15.26 -22.74
CA SER A 125 -3.46 -14.89 -23.41
C SER A 125 -4.05 -13.58 -22.91
N LEU A 126 -3.54 -13.03 -21.80
CA LEU A 126 -3.92 -11.73 -21.25
C LEU A 126 -2.95 -10.62 -21.69
N LEU A 127 -1.75 -11.01 -22.11
CA LEU A 127 -0.72 -10.08 -22.56
C LEU A 127 -1.08 -9.56 -23.95
N PHE A 128 -0.99 -8.23 -24.11
CA PHE A 128 -1.26 -7.47 -25.34
C PHE A 128 -2.70 -7.55 -25.89
N THR A 129 -3.66 -7.99 -25.08
CA THR A 129 -5.02 -8.17 -25.57
C THR A 129 -5.87 -6.89 -25.49
N TYR A 130 -5.53 -5.93 -24.62
CA TYR A 130 -6.22 -4.63 -24.45
C TYR A 130 -7.76 -4.78 -24.47
N GLU A 131 -8.44 -4.09 -25.39
CA GLU A 131 -9.90 -4.14 -25.62
C GLU A 131 -10.35 -5.40 -26.37
N TYR A 132 -9.43 -6.18 -26.95
CA TYR A 132 -9.71 -7.39 -27.73
C TYR A 132 -9.78 -8.67 -26.88
N PHE A 133 -9.80 -8.55 -25.55
CA PHE A 133 -9.85 -9.70 -24.65
C PHE A 133 -11.15 -10.48 -24.85
N GLY A 134 -11.04 -11.70 -25.39
CA GLY A 134 -12.17 -12.54 -25.81
C GLY A 134 -12.44 -12.59 -27.31
N ILE A 135 -11.77 -11.74 -28.11
CA ILE A 135 -11.90 -11.72 -29.59
C ILE A 135 -10.71 -12.45 -30.24
N ASN A 136 -9.49 -12.22 -29.75
CA ASN A 136 -8.27 -12.92 -30.21
C ASN A 136 -7.29 -13.12 -29.03
N PRO A 137 -7.09 -14.34 -28.50
CA PRO A 137 -7.69 -15.61 -28.88
C PRO A 137 -9.14 -15.76 -28.36
N PRO A 138 -10.01 -16.47 -29.11
CA PRO A 138 -11.39 -16.72 -28.68
C PRO A 138 -11.37 -17.57 -27.41
N THR A 139 -11.83 -16.99 -26.31
CA THR A 139 -12.03 -17.73 -25.05
C THR A 139 -13.37 -18.45 -25.13
N ALA A 140 -13.49 -19.65 -24.54
CA ALA A 140 -14.73 -20.43 -24.55
C ALA A 140 -15.89 -19.81 -23.74
N HIS A 141 -15.68 -18.62 -23.16
CA HIS A 141 -16.60 -17.95 -22.25
C HIS A 141 -17.37 -16.84 -22.96
N SER A 142 -18.65 -16.68 -22.59
CA SER A 142 -19.47 -15.60 -23.11
C SER A 142 -18.91 -14.24 -22.70
N PRO A 143 -19.16 -13.16 -23.48
CA PRO A 143 -18.69 -11.81 -23.15
C PRO A 143 -19.14 -11.33 -21.76
N GLN A 144 -20.33 -11.76 -21.31
CA GLN A 144 -20.84 -11.45 -19.98
C GLN A 144 -20.04 -12.14 -18.87
N LYS A 145 -19.59 -13.38 -19.10
CA LYS A 145 -18.79 -14.12 -18.12
C LYS A 145 -17.39 -13.53 -17.99
N ILE A 146 -16.81 -13.04 -19.09
CA ILE A 146 -15.51 -12.36 -19.08
C ILE A 146 -15.56 -11.08 -18.22
N LEU A 147 -16.61 -10.27 -18.35
CA LEU A 147 -16.79 -9.08 -17.52
C LEU A 147 -16.92 -9.41 -16.03
N GLU A 148 -17.66 -10.47 -15.70
CA GLU A 148 -17.76 -10.96 -14.33
C GLU A 148 -16.38 -11.38 -13.79
N MET A 149 -15.60 -12.12 -14.59
CA MET A 149 -14.25 -12.54 -14.23
C MET A 149 -13.30 -11.35 -14.03
N ILE A 150 -13.41 -10.30 -14.85
CA ILE A 150 -12.65 -9.06 -14.67
C ILE A 150 -13.01 -8.42 -13.33
N ASN A 151 -14.29 -8.27 -13.01
CA ASN A 151 -14.72 -7.67 -11.74
C ASN A 151 -14.26 -8.47 -10.52
N VAL A 152 -14.29 -9.81 -10.61
CA VAL A 152 -13.76 -10.69 -9.54
C VAL A 152 -12.25 -10.54 -9.41
N SER A 153 -11.51 -10.52 -10.53
CA SER A 153 -10.06 -10.36 -10.51
C SER A 153 -9.62 -9.01 -9.91
N GLN A 154 -10.36 -7.93 -10.19
CA GLN A 154 -10.15 -6.62 -9.58
C GLN A 154 -10.41 -6.63 -8.07
N SER A 155 -11.42 -7.37 -7.64
CA SER A 155 -11.74 -7.53 -6.21
C SER A 155 -10.64 -8.31 -5.49
N ILE A 156 -10.07 -9.34 -6.12
CA ILE A 156 -8.94 -10.11 -5.56
C ILE A 156 -7.71 -9.21 -5.42
N TYR A 157 -7.40 -8.41 -6.45
CA TYR A 157 -6.30 -7.46 -6.40
C TYR A 157 -6.50 -6.44 -5.26
N TYR A 158 -7.70 -5.87 -5.14
CA TYR A 158 -8.07 -4.97 -4.05
C TYR A 158 -7.88 -5.61 -2.66
N CYS A 159 -8.40 -6.83 -2.44
CA CYS A 159 -8.24 -7.54 -1.18
C CYS A 159 -6.77 -7.81 -0.85
N SER A 160 -5.96 -8.17 -1.85
CA SER A 160 -4.51 -8.37 -1.68
C SER A 160 -3.83 -7.09 -1.19
N LEU A 161 -4.16 -5.94 -1.81
CA LEU A 161 -3.64 -4.65 -1.35
C LEU A 161 -4.06 -4.35 0.09
N CYS A 162 -5.34 -4.50 0.44
CA CYS A 162 -5.80 -4.26 1.82
C CYS A 162 -5.02 -5.08 2.85
N VAL A 163 -4.73 -6.36 2.54
CA VAL A 163 -3.93 -7.21 3.43
C VAL A 163 -2.50 -6.69 3.54
N PHE A 164 -1.85 -6.32 2.43
CA PHE A 164 -0.51 -5.74 2.45
C PHE A 164 -0.43 -4.42 3.22
N GLN A 165 -1.46 -3.58 3.11
CA GLN A 165 -1.56 -2.33 3.85
C GLN A 165 -1.61 -2.54 5.36
N VAL A 166 -2.28 -3.60 5.82
CA VAL A 166 -2.27 -3.98 7.25
C VAL A 166 -0.86 -4.38 7.70
N PHE A 167 -0.13 -5.14 6.89
CA PHE A 167 1.27 -5.49 7.20
C PHE A 167 2.18 -4.26 7.20
N ASN A 168 2.02 -3.38 6.21
CA ASN A 168 2.78 -2.13 6.11
C ASN A 168 2.47 -1.20 7.30
N TYR A 169 1.22 -1.16 7.76
CA TYR A 169 0.84 -0.47 8.98
C TYR A 169 1.64 -1.00 10.17
N PHE A 170 1.64 -2.30 10.43
CA PHE A 170 2.43 -2.86 11.54
C PHE A 170 3.93 -2.58 11.42
N ALA A 171 4.48 -2.59 10.21
CA ALA A 171 5.89 -2.28 9.96
C ALA A 171 6.23 -0.80 10.19
N THR A 172 5.33 0.13 9.88
CA THR A 172 5.54 1.58 10.00
C THR A 172 5.26 2.14 11.39
N ARG A 173 4.56 1.38 12.24
CA ARG A 173 4.31 1.72 13.65
C ARG A 173 5.59 1.87 14.48
N THR A 174 6.59 1.02 14.27
CA THR A 174 7.81 1.00 15.10
C THR A 174 9.04 1.35 14.28
N ARG A 175 9.71 2.47 14.59
CA ARG A 175 10.89 2.92 13.82
C ARG A 175 12.22 2.53 14.45
N TYR A 176 12.29 2.47 15.79
CA TYR A 176 13.52 2.14 16.51
C TYR A 176 13.39 0.93 17.44
N ALA A 177 12.18 0.68 17.97
CA ALA A 177 11.90 -0.46 18.83
C ALA A 177 11.42 -1.69 18.04
N SER A 178 11.71 -2.90 18.52
CA SER A 178 11.12 -4.12 17.96
C SER A 178 9.63 -4.21 18.33
N ILE A 179 8.80 -4.74 17.44
CA ILE A 179 7.37 -5.06 17.69
C ILE A 179 7.17 -5.88 18.97
N LEU A 180 8.16 -6.69 19.37
CA LEU A 180 8.10 -7.49 20.60
C LEU A 180 8.39 -6.68 21.88
N GLN A 181 9.21 -5.62 21.79
CA GLN A 181 9.46 -4.70 22.91
C GLN A 181 8.31 -3.70 23.08
N HIS A 182 7.60 -3.41 21.99
CA HIS A 182 6.50 -2.47 21.93
C HIS A 182 5.19 -3.21 21.57
N ASN A 183 4.67 -3.96 22.55
CA ASN A 183 3.66 -4.98 22.33
C ASN A 183 2.32 -4.40 21.81
N PRO A 184 1.84 -4.82 20.62
CA PRO A 184 0.65 -4.25 19.99
C PRO A 184 -0.69 -4.70 20.61
N PHE A 185 -0.73 -5.77 21.41
CA PHE A 185 -2.00 -6.37 21.86
C PHE A 185 -2.24 -6.29 23.39
N TRP A 186 -1.19 -6.35 24.23
CA TRP A 186 -1.38 -6.37 25.69
C TRP A 186 -0.13 -5.96 26.50
N GLY A 187 -0.32 -5.33 27.67
CA GLY A 187 0.75 -5.05 28.64
C GLY A 187 0.88 -3.59 29.11
N LYS A 188 1.78 -3.35 30.07
CA LYS A 188 2.05 -2.04 30.70
C LYS A 188 2.75 -1.03 29.77
N ASN A 189 3.37 -1.52 28.70
CA ASN A 189 4.01 -0.76 27.61
C ASN A 189 3.10 -0.65 26.37
N ARG A 190 1.78 -0.59 26.56
CA ARG A 190 0.82 -0.44 25.48
C ARG A 190 0.76 1.02 25.05
N ASN A 191 1.11 1.29 23.79
CA ASN A 191 0.73 2.53 23.13
C ASN A 191 -0.76 2.54 22.83
#